data_AF-A0A531KTJ0-F1
#
_entry.id   AF-A0A531KTJ0-F1
#
_cell.length_a   1.000
_cell.length_b   1.000
_cell.length_c   1.000
_cell.angle_alpha   90.00
_cell.angle_beta   90.00
_cell.angle_gamma   90.00
#
_symmetry.space_group_name_H-M   'P 1'
#
loop_
_entity.id
_entity.type
_entity.pdbx_description
1 polymer ?
#
loop_
_entity_poly.entity_id
_entity_poly.type
_entity_poly.pdbx_seq_one_letter_code
_entity_poly.pdbx_strand_id
1 'polypeptide(L)'
;MRASDLLHPRPEGLYCPPGDFFIDPVRPVGRALITHGHSDHARSGHRSVLATQQTLDIMRLRYGEGFAGTTQAAALGEAIALNGVSVTFHPAGHVLGSAQIEVVHQGSCIVASGDYKRQRDATCAPFEPVKCDVFITEATFG
;
A
#
# COMPACT_ATOMS: atom_id res chain seq x y z
N MET A 1 18.73 1.32 -12.33
CA MET A 1 18.02 2.20 -11.39
C MET A 1 18.42 1.81 -9.97
N ARG A 2 18.66 2.74 -9.05
CA ARG A 2 18.82 2.39 -7.63
C ARG A 2 17.43 2.24 -7.00
N ALA A 3 17.28 1.38 -5.99
CA ALA A 3 16.00 1.21 -5.32
C ALA A 3 15.40 2.53 -4.79
N SER A 4 16.25 3.42 -4.28
CA SER A 4 15.85 4.74 -3.79
C SER A 4 15.39 5.73 -4.86
N ASP A 5 15.69 5.47 -6.14
CA ASP A 5 15.14 6.26 -7.26
C ASP A 5 13.67 5.88 -7.52
N LEU A 6 13.24 4.67 -7.11
CA LEU A 6 11.87 4.17 -7.25
C LEU A 6 11.02 4.40 -5.98
N LEU A 7 11.55 4.07 -4.79
CA LEU A 7 10.88 4.32 -3.51
C LEU A 7 11.88 4.84 -2.48
N HIS A 8 11.57 5.98 -1.86
CA HIS A 8 12.39 6.53 -0.78
C HIS A 8 11.55 7.24 0.29
N PRO A 9 12.05 7.31 1.53
CA PRO A 9 11.33 8.00 2.60
C PRO A 9 11.27 9.50 2.36
N ARG A 10 10.11 10.08 2.61
CA ARG A 10 9.86 11.51 2.81
C ARG A 10 9.12 11.70 4.14
N PRO A 11 9.05 12.92 4.71
CA PRO A 11 8.35 13.11 5.98
C PRO A 11 6.84 12.81 5.90
N GLU A 12 6.26 12.76 4.69
CA GLU A 12 4.90 12.29 4.43
C GLU A 12 4.74 10.78 4.54
N GLY A 13 5.77 9.99 4.21
CA GLY A 13 5.67 8.53 4.00
C GLY A 13 6.65 8.05 2.93
N LEU A 14 6.47 6.81 2.46
CA LEU A 14 7.31 6.23 1.41
C LEU A 14 6.86 6.75 0.04
N TYR A 15 7.71 7.53 -0.65
CA TYR A 15 7.36 8.22 -1.88
C TYR A 15 7.91 7.51 -3.12
N CYS A 16 7.08 7.42 -4.16
CA CYS A 16 7.44 6.98 -5.50
C CYS A 16 7.47 8.17 -6.47
N PRO A 17 8.65 8.76 -6.79
CA PRO A 17 8.74 9.87 -7.73
C PRO A 17 8.20 9.57 -9.14
N PRO A 18 8.55 8.43 -9.80
CA PRO A 18 8.04 8.18 -11.15
C PRO A 18 6.53 7.91 -11.18
N GLY A 19 5.97 7.35 -10.10
CA GLY A 19 4.54 7.06 -9.97
C GLY A 19 3.69 8.22 -9.44
N ASP A 20 4.35 9.25 -8.87
CA ASP A 20 3.76 10.34 -8.10
C ASP A 20 2.71 9.85 -7.09
N PHE A 21 3.15 8.98 -6.16
CA PHE A 21 2.31 8.47 -5.08
C PHE A 21 3.11 8.19 -3.82
N PHE A 22 2.39 8.07 -2.70
CA PHE A 22 2.94 7.64 -1.42
C PHE A 22 2.31 6.32 -0.98
N ILE A 23 3.09 5.46 -0.33
CA ILE A 23 2.59 4.29 0.40
C ILE A 23 2.50 4.66 1.88
N ASP A 24 1.34 4.37 2.50
CA ASP A 24 0.99 4.62 3.90
C ASP A 24 1.41 6.00 4.43
N PRO A 25 1.02 7.11 3.77
CA PRO A 25 1.40 8.43 4.20
C PRO A 25 0.76 8.81 5.54
N VAL A 26 1.56 9.38 6.45
CA VAL A 26 1.13 9.81 7.79
C VAL A 26 0.43 11.17 7.81
N ARG A 27 0.33 11.85 6.67
CA ARG A 27 -0.35 13.14 6.47
C ARG A 27 -0.99 13.23 5.08
N PRO A 28 -1.97 14.13 4.84
CA PRO A 28 -2.61 14.30 3.54
C PRO A 28 -1.63 14.49 2.38
N VAL A 29 -1.91 13.83 1.25
CA VAL A 29 -1.10 13.85 0.01
C VAL A 29 -1.99 13.77 -1.23
N GLY A 30 -1.41 13.98 -2.41
CA GLY A 30 -2.10 13.85 -3.70
C GLY A 30 -2.65 12.44 -3.96
N ARG A 31 -1.78 11.42 -3.91
CA ARG A 31 -2.16 10.02 -4.14
C ARG A 31 -1.57 9.13 -3.05
N ALA A 32 -2.45 8.50 -2.28
CA ALA A 32 -2.10 7.57 -1.21
C ALA A 32 -2.45 6.14 -1.62
N LEU A 33 -1.49 5.24 -1.51
CA LEU A 33 -1.66 3.80 -1.59
C LEU A 33 -1.63 3.27 -0.16
N ILE A 34 -2.68 2.58 0.26
CA ILE A 34 -2.85 2.17 1.66
C ILE A 34 -2.78 0.65 1.76
N THR A 35 -1.85 0.16 2.58
CA THR A 35 -1.66 -1.28 2.81
C THR A 35 -2.81 -1.89 3.59
N HIS A 36 -3.30 -1.21 4.64
CA HIS A 36 -4.39 -1.70 5.50
C HIS A 36 -5.04 -0.58 6.35
N GLY A 37 -6.18 -0.91 6.98
CA GLY A 37 -7.05 0.06 7.66
C GLY A 37 -6.66 0.49 9.08
N HIS A 38 -5.44 0.24 9.57
CA HIS A 38 -5.01 0.78 10.87
C HIS A 38 -4.73 2.28 10.77
N SER A 39 -4.96 3.03 11.85
CA SER A 39 -4.93 4.50 11.83
C SER A 39 -3.56 5.12 11.62
N ASP A 40 -2.50 4.39 11.92
CA ASP A 40 -1.12 4.75 11.67
C ASP A 40 -0.72 4.63 10.20
N HIS A 41 -1.41 3.80 9.41
CA HIS A 41 -1.21 3.64 7.97
C HIS A 41 -2.26 4.41 7.13
N ALA A 42 -3.53 4.31 7.53
CA ALA A 42 -4.67 4.88 6.83
C ALA A 42 -5.12 6.20 7.45
N ARG A 43 -4.84 7.31 6.76
CA ARG A 43 -5.29 8.67 7.13
C ARG A 43 -6.35 9.19 6.15
N SER A 44 -7.14 10.18 6.58
CA SER A 44 -8.08 10.89 5.73
C SER A 44 -7.47 12.16 5.13
N GLY A 45 -8.15 12.77 4.16
CA GLY A 45 -7.77 14.04 3.54
C GLY A 45 -6.91 13.92 2.29
N HIS A 46 -6.61 12.69 1.83
CA HIS A 46 -5.90 12.48 0.56
C HIS A 46 -6.80 12.85 -0.63
N ARG A 47 -6.20 13.39 -1.71
CA ARG A 47 -6.97 13.70 -2.93
C ARG A 47 -7.46 12.42 -3.62
N SER A 48 -6.62 11.38 -3.70
CA SER A 48 -7.02 10.06 -4.19
C SER A 48 -6.43 8.95 -3.33
N VAL A 49 -7.22 7.92 -3.02
CA VAL A 49 -6.80 6.72 -2.28
C VAL A 49 -6.96 5.47 -3.15
N LEU A 50 -5.91 4.66 -3.22
CA LEU A 50 -5.90 3.33 -3.83
C LEU A 50 -5.62 2.29 -2.75
N ALA A 51 -6.54 1.34 -2.56
CA ALA A 51 -6.40 0.27 -1.57
C ALA A 51 -7.33 -0.90 -1.92
N THR A 52 -7.24 -2.01 -1.18
CA THR A 52 -8.27 -3.06 -1.27
C THR A 52 -9.64 -2.53 -0.87
N GLN A 53 -10.72 -3.14 -1.39
CA GLN A 53 -12.09 -2.70 -1.09
C GLN A 53 -12.36 -2.67 0.42
N GLN A 54 -11.93 -3.68 1.15
CA GLN A 54 -12.14 -3.77 2.60
C GLN A 54 -11.37 -2.67 3.35
N THR A 55 -10.17 -2.30 2.90
CA THR A 55 -9.44 -1.15 3.49
C THR A 55 -10.17 0.15 3.23
N LEU A 56 -10.71 0.38 2.02
CA LEU A 56 -11.54 1.56 1.73
C LEU A 56 -12.80 1.60 2.59
N ASP A 57 -13.43 0.46 2.83
CA ASP A 57 -14.62 0.36 3.67
C ASP A 57 -14.31 0.68 5.13
N ILE A 58 -13.18 0.18 5.66
CA ILE A 58 -12.70 0.53 7.01
C ILE A 58 -12.42 2.04 7.10
N MET A 59 -11.74 2.62 6.11
CA MET A 59 -11.48 4.06 6.07
C MET A 59 -12.76 4.88 6.05
N ARG A 60 -13.76 4.50 5.24
CA ARG A 60 -15.06 5.17 5.17
C ARG A 60 -15.81 5.09 6.50
N LEU A 61 -15.87 3.91 7.12
CA LEU A 61 -16.53 3.71 8.42
C LEU A 61 -15.88 4.55 9.52
N ARG A 62 -14.55 4.71 9.48
CA ARG A 62 -13.79 5.42 10.50
C ARG A 62 -13.78 6.93 10.33
N TYR A 63 -13.70 7.41 9.09
CA TYR A 63 -13.44 8.81 8.76
C TYR A 63 -14.60 9.51 8.04
N GLY A 64 -15.67 8.79 7.73
CA GLY A 64 -16.85 9.28 7.03
C GLY A 64 -16.75 9.19 5.50
N GLU A 65 -17.86 9.45 4.81
CA GLU A 65 -17.98 9.37 3.35
C GLU A 65 -16.97 10.26 2.60
N GLY A 66 -16.58 11.39 3.19
CA GLY A 66 -15.64 12.35 2.62
C GLY A 66 -14.17 12.12 2.98
N PHE A 67 -13.77 10.91 3.37
CA PHE A 67 -12.40 10.65 3.83
C PHE A 67 -11.32 10.87 2.76
N ALA A 68 -11.68 10.82 1.48
CA ALA A 68 -10.81 11.07 0.33
C ALA A 68 -11.58 11.78 -0.78
N GLY A 69 -10.88 12.49 -1.67
CA GLY A 69 -11.50 13.12 -2.84
C GLY A 69 -12.02 12.08 -3.85
N THR A 70 -11.21 11.06 -4.13
CA THR A 70 -11.60 9.87 -4.91
C THR A 70 -11.01 8.60 -4.30
N THR A 71 -11.65 7.47 -4.59
CA THR A 71 -11.19 6.14 -4.15
C THR A 71 -11.15 5.19 -5.34
N GLN A 72 -10.14 4.34 -5.40
CA GLN A 72 -10.04 3.23 -6.35
C GLN A 72 -9.78 1.93 -5.57
N ALA A 73 -10.60 0.92 -5.82
CA ALA A 73 -10.38 -0.41 -5.27
C ALA A 73 -9.31 -1.14 -6.11
N ALA A 74 -8.31 -1.72 -5.44
CA ALA A 74 -7.35 -2.63 -6.04
C ALA A 74 -7.85 -4.06 -5.88
N ALA A 75 -7.95 -4.78 -7.00
CA ALA A 75 -8.10 -6.23 -6.97
C ALA A 75 -6.73 -6.87 -6.71
N LEU A 76 -6.69 -7.87 -5.83
CA LEU A 76 -5.45 -8.56 -5.48
C LEU A 76 -4.89 -9.29 -6.71
N GLY A 77 -3.59 -9.13 -6.96
CA GLY A 77 -2.90 -9.71 -8.12
C GLY A 77 -3.11 -8.98 -9.44
N GLU A 78 -3.93 -7.92 -9.48
CA GLU A 78 -4.10 -7.10 -10.69
C GLU A 78 -3.15 -5.90 -10.69
N ALA A 79 -2.43 -5.73 -11.81
CA ALA A 79 -1.50 -4.63 -12.00
C ALA A 79 -2.22 -3.34 -12.41
N ILE A 80 -1.90 -2.24 -11.73
CA ILE A 80 -2.42 -0.90 -12.00
C ILE A 80 -1.26 -0.01 -12.44
N ALA A 81 -1.37 0.61 -13.62
CA ALA A 81 -0.37 1.54 -14.11
C ALA A 81 -0.60 2.96 -13.55
N LEU A 82 0.38 3.48 -12.81
CA LEU A 82 0.42 4.84 -12.29
C LEU A 82 1.64 5.56 -12.87
N ASN A 83 1.43 6.48 -13.82
CA ASN A 83 2.49 7.25 -14.47
C ASN A 83 3.64 6.36 -15.03
N GLY A 84 3.31 5.19 -15.56
CA GLY A 84 4.30 4.23 -16.11
C GLY A 84 4.98 3.34 -15.05
N VAL A 85 4.58 3.43 -13.79
CA VAL A 85 4.93 2.49 -12.71
C VAL A 85 3.80 1.48 -12.57
N SER A 86 4.13 0.19 -12.57
CA SER A 86 3.15 -0.87 -12.29
C SER A 86 3.06 -1.08 -10.79
N VAL A 87 1.83 -1.11 -10.26
CA VAL A 87 1.54 -1.38 -8.86
C VAL A 87 0.61 -2.58 -8.73
N THR A 88 0.97 -3.55 -7.91
CA THR A 88 0.15 -4.75 -7.64
C THR A 88 -0.05 -4.91 -6.13
N PHE A 89 -1.27 -5.24 -5.71
CA PHE A 89 -1.57 -5.51 -4.31
C PHE A 89 -1.61 -7.02 -4.07
N HIS A 90 -0.89 -7.51 -3.06
CA HIS A 90 -0.82 -8.93 -2.69
C HIS A 90 -1.24 -9.15 -1.24
N PRO A 91 -1.87 -10.26 -0.87
CA PRO A 91 -2.24 -10.54 0.52
C PRO A 91 -1.07 -10.37 1.52
N ALA A 92 -1.27 -9.58 2.58
CA ALA A 92 -0.28 -9.41 3.66
C ALA A 92 -0.52 -10.35 4.85
N GLY A 93 -1.65 -11.05 4.91
CA GLY A 93 -1.91 -11.96 6.01
C GLY A 93 -2.27 -11.31 7.34
N HIS A 94 -2.34 -9.98 7.47
CA HIS A 94 -2.37 -9.26 8.76
C HIS A 94 -3.78 -9.06 9.34
N VAL A 95 -4.59 -8.21 8.70
CA VAL A 95 -6.01 -7.94 9.02
C VAL A 95 -6.86 -8.03 7.76
N LEU A 96 -8.19 -7.98 7.92
CA LEU A 96 -9.12 -7.97 6.79
C LEU A 96 -8.73 -6.88 5.77
N GLY A 97 -8.50 -7.27 4.53
CA GLY A 97 -8.11 -6.35 3.45
C GLY A 97 -6.62 -5.97 3.40
N SER A 98 -5.81 -6.39 4.37
CA SER A 98 -4.38 -6.05 4.38
C SER A 98 -3.62 -6.58 3.16
N ALA A 99 -2.78 -5.73 2.58
CA ALA A 99 -2.03 -6.04 1.39
C ALA A 99 -0.62 -5.45 1.41
N GLN A 100 0.32 -6.24 0.88
CA GLN A 100 1.62 -5.80 0.42
C GLN A 100 1.44 -5.05 -0.91
N ILE A 101 2.35 -4.12 -1.20
CA ILE A 101 2.30 -3.32 -2.42
C ILE A 101 3.60 -3.55 -3.20
N GLU A 102 3.48 -4.27 -4.30
CA GLU A 102 4.53 -4.44 -5.31
C GLU A 102 4.58 -3.20 -6.20
N VAL A 103 5.78 -2.67 -6.41
CA VAL A 103 6.05 -1.51 -7.26
C VAL A 103 7.14 -1.89 -8.26
N VAL A 104 6.76 -1.95 -9.54
CA VAL A 104 7.65 -2.33 -10.65
C VAL A 104 7.84 -1.18 -11.61
N HIS A 105 9.10 -0.83 -11.87
CA HIS A 105 9.46 0.17 -12.89
C HIS A 105 10.82 -0.12 -13.49
N GLN A 106 10.93 -0.08 -14.82
CA GLN A 106 12.18 -0.25 -15.58
C GLN A 106 13.03 -1.46 -15.14
N GLY A 107 12.37 -2.59 -14.85
CA GLY A 107 13.03 -3.84 -14.45
C GLY A 107 13.44 -3.92 -12.98
N SER A 108 13.14 -2.91 -12.16
CA SER A 108 13.27 -2.98 -10.69
C SER A 108 11.94 -3.31 -10.04
N CYS A 109 11.95 -4.24 -9.08
CA CYS A 109 10.79 -4.63 -8.28
C CYS A 109 11.06 -4.41 -6.78
N ILE A 110 10.25 -3.56 -6.16
CA ILE A 110 10.26 -3.32 -4.71
C ILE A 110 8.89 -3.69 -4.15
N VAL A 111 8.86 -4.44 -3.04
CA VAL A 111 7.62 -4.75 -2.32
C VAL A 111 7.65 -4.07 -0.97
N ALA A 112 6.65 -3.24 -0.69
CA ALA A 112 6.38 -2.74 0.66
C ALA A 112 5.41 -3.68 1.36
N SER A 113 5.82 -4.28 2.48
CA SER A 113 5.02 -5.32 3.14
C SER A 113 3.76 -4.76 3.82
N GLY A 114 3.82 -3.51 4.29
CA GLY A 114 2.98 -3.06 5.39
C GLY A 114 3.17 -3.95 6.62
N ASP A 115 2.19 -3.94 7.52
CA ASP A 115 2.08 -4.97 8.53
C ASP A 115 1.69 -6.32 7.90
N TYR A 116 2.42 -7.37 8.27
CA TYR A 116 2.16 -8.72 7.77
C TYR A 116 2.34 -9.77 8.86
N LYS A 117 1.67 -10.92 8.69
CA LYS A 117 1.95 -12.12 9.49
C LYS A 117 1.87 -13.35 8.60
N ARG A 118 2.82 -14.26 8.79
CA ARG A 118 2.92 -15.52 8.02
C ARG A 118 2.01 -16.62 8.55
N GLN A 119 1.59 -16.52 9.82
CA GLN A 119 0.69 -17.48 10.43
C GLN A 119 -0.71 -17.30 9.85
N ARG A 120 -1.37 -18.41 9.53
CA ARG A 120 -2.75 -18.41 9.04
C ARG A 120 -3.69 -17.80 10.08
N ASP A 121 -4.59 -16.95 9.59
CA ASP A 121 -5.72 -16.39 10.33
C ASP A 121 -7.00 -16.62 9.52
N ALA A 122 -8.11 -16.90 10.19
CA ALA A 122 -9.41 -17.12 9.53
C ALA A 122 -10.10 -15.81 9.10
N THR A 123 -9.60 -14.65 9.54
CA THR A 123 -10.21 -13.33 9.32
C THR A 123 -9.66 -12.58 8.10
N CYS A 124 -8.60 -13.08 7.46
CA CYS A 124 -7.97 -12.44 6.31
C CYS A 124 -7.37 -13.46 5.33
N ALA A 125 -7.03 -12.99 4.12
CA ALA A 125 -6.28 -13.80 3.15
C ALA A 125 -4.89 -14.14 3.72
N PRO A 126 -4.32 -15.33 3.46
CA PRO A 126 -2.99 -15.70 3.94
C PRO A 126 -1.90 -14.85 3.30
N PHE A 127 -0.78 -14.63 4.00
CA PHE A 127 0.38 -13.94 3.43
C PHE A 127 0.90 -14.63 2.17
N GLU A 128 1.13 -13.85 1.12
CA GLU A 128 1.65 -14.31 -0.17
C GLU A 128 3.11 -13.90 -0.36
N PRO A 129 4.08 -14.82 -0.45
CA PRO A 129 5.46 -14.46 -0.76
C PRO A 129 5.58 -13.87 -2.18
N VAL A 130 6.04 -12.64 -2.29
CA VAL A 130 6.28 -11.96 -3.58
C VAL A 130 7.79 -11.88 -3.86
N LYS A 131 8.22 -12.38 -5.02
CA LYS A 131 9.62 -12.28 -5.45
C LYS A 131 9.93 -10.84 -5.86
N CYS A 132 10.93 -10.23 -5.23
CA CYS A 132 11.34 -8.85 -5.49
C CYS A 132 12.85 -8.67 -5.33
N ASP A 133 13.36 -7.54 -5.81
CA ASP A 133 14.77 -7.15 -5.63
C ASP A 133 14.99 -6.53 -4.25
N VAL A 134 14.00 -5.78 -3.74
CA VAL A 134 14.01 -5.17 -2.41
C VAL A 134 12.67 -5.42 -1.72
N PHE A 135 12.74 -5.93 -0.50
CA PHE A 135 11.59 -6.11 0.37
C PHE A 135 11.67 -5.10 1.53
N ILE A 136 10.77 -4.12 1.54
CA ILE A 136 10.63 -3.15 2.63
C ILE A 136 9.72 -3.79 3.66
N THR A 137 10.31 -4.33 4.72
CA THR A 137 9.62 -5.03 5.80
C THR A 137 9.36 -4.11 6.98
N GLU A 138 8.16 -4.22 7.56
CA GLU A 138 7.93 -3.78 8.93
C GLU A 138 8.54 -4.81 9.89
N ALA A 139 9.38 -4.36 10.82
CA ALA A 139 10.20 -5.21 11.68
C ALA A 139 9.76 -5.14 13.16
N THR A 140 8.44 -5.13 13.40
CA THR A 140 7.83 -4.98 14.74
C THR A 140 8.36 -5.99 15.76
N PHE A 141 8.73 -7.20 15.31
CA PHE A 141 9.20 -8.29 16.17
C PHE A 141 10.65 -8.77 15.91
N GLY A 142 11.42 -8.08 15.06
CA GLY A 142 12.85 -8.36 14.82
C GLY A 142 13.18 -9.79 14.41
#